data_AF-A0A8S4Q8D3-F1
#
_entry.id   AF-A0A8S4Q8D3-F1
#
_cell.length_a   1.000
_cell.length_b   1.000
_cell.length_c   1.000
_cell.angle_alpha   90.00
_cell.angle_beta   90.00
_cell.angle_gamma   90.00
#
_symmetry.space_group_name_H-M   'P 1'
#
loop_
_entity.id
_entity.type
_entity.pdbx_description
1 polymer ?
#
loop_
_entity_poly.entity_id
_entity_poly.type
_entity_poly.pdbx_seq_one_letter_code
_entity_poly.pdbx_strand_id
1 'polypeptide(L)'
;MLFEILALCVSIFLFIYAFNRYSRKKCTAPGPPRGVPVLGNLVQMFDKQAFLKLCDWQKELGDVYKLNLFTEEVVVVNGDAVYEVLVTCGDDYGGRVQAARTKIYSNGFRNIGYRHPDKEWKTMRKIAQKGLKQYGEGVANIERISMEEIRECLDKFDKTEAFDPSDVINDMVIAIIITVSMGVKLGTHDPLHQKIKRAEKLFPLAFGVDTSYLDVVPWLRNLPNEAAKVFNDAIDATRQLELEIFQRSMVCTF
;
A
#
# COMPACT_ATOMS: atom_id res chain seq x y z
N MET A 1 -29.10 -33.55 9.49
CA MET A 1 -28.23 -33.24 8.32
C MET A 1 -27.76 -31.79 8.29
N LEU A 2 -28.51 -30.80 7.77
CA LEU A 2 -27.98 -29.42 7.61
C LEU A 2 -27.61 -28.75 8.94
N PHE A 3 -28.45 -28.91 9.97
CA PHE A 3 -28.21 -28.36 11.31
C PHE A 3 -26.99 -28.99 12.00
N GLU A 4 -26.81 -30.30 11.87
CA GLU A 4 -25.67 -31.03 12.44
C GLU A 4 -24.37 -30.66 11.74
N ILE A 5 -24.40 -30.52 10.41
CA ILE A 5 -23.26 -30.02 9.63
C ILE A 5 -22.90 -28.60 10.08
N LEU A 6 -23.90 -27.73 10.25
CA LEU A 6 -23.67 -26.36 10.69
C LEU A 6 -23.10 -26.29 12.12
N ALA A 7 -23.63 -27.11 13.04
CA ALA A 7 -23.13 -27.23 14.40
C ALA A 7 -21.69 -27.76 14.46
N LEU A 8 -21.35 -28.76 13.62
CA LEU A 8 -20.00 -29.28 13.48
C LEU A 8 -19.05 -28.23 12.91
N CYS A 9 -19.45 -27.49 11.88
CA CYS A 9 -18.65 -26.40 11.32
C CYS A 9 -18.36 -25.30 12.36
N VAL A 10 -19.37 -24.92 13.14
CA VAL A 10 -19.22 -23.92 14.22
C VAL A 10 -18.33 -24.44 15.33
N SER A 11 -18.47 -25.69 15.76
CA SER A 11 -17.63 -26.25 16.83
C SER A 11 -16.16 -26.38 16.41
N ILE A 12 -15.90 -26.82 15.17
CA ILE A 12 -14.55 -26.85 14.58
C ILE A 12 -13.97 -25.43 14.52
N PHE A 13 -14.75 -24.46 14.03
CA PHE A 13 -14.31 -23.07 13.96
C PHE A 13 -13.95 -22.51 15.34
N LEU A 14 -14.79 -22.72 16.36
CA LEU A 14 -14.54 -22.28 17.73
C LEU A 14 -13.31 -22.97 18.34
N PHE A 15 -13.13 -24.27 18.09
CA PHE A 15 -11.95 -25.01 18.54
C PHE A 15 -10.67 -24.44 17.92
N ILE A 16 -10.64 -24.25 16.59
CA ILE A 16 -9.50 -23.65 15.89
C ILE A 16 -9.22 -22.24 16.42
N TYR A 17 -10.26 -21.43 16.59
CA TYR A 17 -10.15 -20.08 17.13
C TYR A 17 -9.54 -20.07 18.55
N ALA A 18 -10.06 -20.91 19.45
CA ALA A 18 -9.58 -21.02 20.82
C ALA A 18 -8.14 -21.55 20.88
N PHE A 19 -7.82 -22.59 20.10
CA PHE A 19 -6.49 -23.17 20.03
C PHE A 19 -5.45 -22.15 19.52
N ASN A 20 -5.78 -21.42 18.45
CA ASN A 20 -4.93 -20.36 17.91
C ASN A 20 -4.73 -19.23 18.91
N ARG A 21 -5.75 -18.87 19.69
CA ARG A 21 -5.64 -17.83 20.73
C ARG A 21 -4.82 -18.29 21.93
N TYR A 22 -4.93 -19.56 22.32
CA TYR A 22 -4.19 -20.13 23.46
C TYR A 22 -2.70 -20.33 23.15
N SER A 23 -2.37 -20.78 21.93
CA SER A 23 -0.99 -21.08 21.52
C SER A 23 -0.13 -19.84 21.26
N ARG A 24 -0.70 -18.64 21.29
CA ARG A 24 0.03 -17.40 21.02
C ARG A 24 0.71 -16.84 22.25
N LYS A 25 1.95 -16.39 22.06
CA LYS A 25 2.62 -15.52 23.04
C LYS A 25 1.79 -14.25 23.22
N LYS A 26 1.38 -13.96 24.44
CA LYS A 26 0.58 -12.76 24.74
C LYS A 26 1.49 -11.53 24.72
N CYS A 27 1.20 -10.55 23.87
CA CYS A 27 1.78 -9.22 24.03
C CYS A 27 1.32 -8.59 25.35
N THR A 28 2.23 -8.00 26.10
CA THR A 28 1.96 -7.35 27.41
C THR A 28 1.53 -5.89 27.28
N ALA A 29 1.60 -5.31 26.07
CA ALA A 29 1.16 -3.94 25.82
C ALA A 29 -0.31 -3.73 26.19
N PRO A 30 -0.68 -2.53 26.66
CA PRO A 30 -2.07 -2.17 26.92
C PRO A 30 -2.90 -2.28 25.64
N GLY A 31 -4.19 -2.57 25.75
CA GLY A 31 -5.10 -2.62 24.60
C GLY A 31 -6.38 -1.87 24.92
N PRO A 32 -7.09 -1.36 23.89
CA PRO A 32 -8.29 -0.57 24.11
C PRO A 32 -9.38 -1.41 24.78
N PRO A 33 -10.11 -0.84 25.75
CA PRO A 33 -11.23 -1.51 26.37
C PRO A 33 -12.36 -1.61 25.34
N ARG A 34 -12.81 -2.83 25.02
CA ARG A 34 -13.89 -3.21 24.08
C ARG A 34 -13.46 -3.56 22.66
N GLY A 35 -13.02 -4.80 22.48
CA GLY A 35 -13.15 -5.49 21.19
C GLY A 35 -14.50 -6.21 21.10
N VAL A 36 -15.10 -6.25 19.91
CA VAL A 36 -16.23 -7.14 19.62
C VAL A 36 -15.75 -8.59 19.79
N PRO A 37 -16.53 -9.50 20.40
CA PRO A 37 -16.15 -10.91 20.48
C PRO A 37 -15.76 -11.45 19.10
N VAL A 38 -14.68 -12.25 19.03
CA VAL A 38 -14.09 -12.80 17.80
C VAL A 38 -13.38 -11.76 16.90
N LEU A 39 -14.02 -10.63 16.58
CA LEU A 39 -13.48 -9.60 15.65
C LEU A 39 -12.46 -8.65 16.31
N GLY A 40 -12.50 -8.52 17.63
CA GLY A 40 -11.68 -7.57 18.36
C GLY A 40 -11.97 -6.12 17.97
N ASN A 41 -10.93 -5.38 17.63
CA ASN A 41 -10.96 -3.97 17.21
C ASN A 41 -11.13 -3.79 15.70
N LEU A 42 -11.33 -4.87 14.93
CA LEU A 42 -11.38 -4.82 13.48
C LEU A 42 -12.51 -3.90 12.96
N VAL A 43 -13.69 -3.94 13.60
CA VAL A 43 -14.84 -3.12 13.19
C VAL A 43 -14.50 -1.63 13.27
N GLN A 44 -13.77 -1.22 14.30
CA GLN A 44 -13.32 0.15 14.49
C GLN A 44 -12.31 0.60 13.44
N MET A 45 -11.67 -0.33 12.71
CA MET A 45 -10.69 -0.04 11.66
C MET A 45 -11.31 0.03 10.26
N PHE A 46 -12.58 -0.37 10.09
CA PHE A 46 -13.32 -0.16 8.84
C PHE A 46 -13.90 1.27 8.75
N ASP A 47 -13.08 2.26 9.04
CA ASP A 47 -13.37 3.69 8.91
C ASP A 47 -12.24 4.35 8.11
N LYS A 48 -12.59 5.20 7.13
CA LYS A 48 -11.62 5.97 6.33
C LYS A 48 -10.74 6.86 7.21
N GLN A 49 -11.22 7.23 8.40
CA GLN A 49 -10.51 8.04 9.38
C GLN A 49 -10.05 7.22 10.59
N ALA A 50 -9.86 5.90 10.46
CA ALA A 50 -9.39 5.03 11.54
C ALA A 50 -8.11 5.53 12.21
N PHE A 51 -7.25 6.27 11.50
CA PHE A 51 -6.04 6.89 12.06
C PHE A 51 -6.33 7.88 13.20
N LEU A 52 -7.45 8.63 13.15
CA LEU A 52 -7.85 9.53 14.25
C LEU A 52 -8.13 8.74 15.53
N LYS A 53 -8.77 7.58 15.38
CA LYS A 53 -9.07 6.69 16.48
C LYS A 53 -7.81 6.06 17.08
N LEU A 54 -6.81 5.79 16.25
CA LEU A 54 -5.49 5.39 16.73
C LEU A 54 -4.86 6.51 17.57
N CYS A 55 -4.94 7.76 17.13
CA CYS A 55 -4.45 8.91 17.92
C CYS A 55 -5.23 9.10 19.23
N ASP A 56 -6.55 8.87 19.26
CA ASP A 56 -7.31 8.95 20.50
C ASP A 56 -6.92 7.84 21.48
N TRP A 57 -6.71 6.61 20.99
CA TRP A 57 -6.20 5.53 21.81
C TRP A 57 -4.77 5.76 22.30
N GLN A 58 -3.92 6.45 21.55
CA GLN A 58 -2.60 6.86 22.03
C GLN A 58 -2.73 7.72 23.30
N LYS A 59 -3.68 8.67 23.35
CA LYS A 59 -3.89 9.53 24.53
C LYS A 59 -4.35 8.72 25.75
N GLU A 60 -5.10 7.64 25.54
CA GLU A 60 -5.66 6.81 26.60
C GLU A 60 -4.71 5.68 27.07
N LEU A 61 -3.97 5.07 26.14
CA LEU A 61 -3.19 3.85 26.36
C LEU A 61 -1.67 4.10 26.36
N GLY A 62 -1.23 5.29 25.98
CA GLY A 62 0.17 5.65 25.80
C GLY A 62 0.69 5.37 24.39
N ASP A 63 2.00 5.57 24.22
CA ASP A 63 2.64 5.53 22.90
C ASP A 63 2.68 4.14 22.25
N VAL A 64 2.67 3.07 23.06
CA VAL A 64 2.70 1.69 22.58
C VAL A 64 1.49 0.94 23.14
N TYR A 65 0.63 0.48 22.24
CA TYR A 65 -0.54 -0.31 22.59
C TYR A 65 -0.84 -1.36 21.53
N LYS A 66 -1.64 -2.37 21.88
CA LYS A 66 -2.02 -3.45 20.98
C LYS A 66 -3.48 -3.40 20.58
N LEU A 67 -3.75 -3.87 19.37
CA LEU A 67 -5.06 -4.09 18.78
C LEU A 67 -5.22 -5.56 18.45
N ASN A 68 -6.44 -6.08 18.62
CA ASN A 68 -6.78 -7.41 18.10
C ASN A 68 -7.61 -7.22 16.83
N LEU A 69 -7.07 -7.54 15.67
CA LEU A 69 -7.78 -7.46 14.39
C LEU A 69 -8.17 -8.87 13.96
N PHE A 70 -9.36 -9.32 14.37
CA PHE A 70 -9.83 -10.70 14.17
C PHE A 70 -8.83 -11.73 14.75
N THR A 71 -8.13 -12.45 13.89
CA THR A 71 -7.09 -13.40 14.25
C THR A 71 -5.70 -12.79 14.27
N GLU A 72 -5.50 -11.48 14.10
CA GLU A 72 -4.16 -10.87 14.13
C GLU A 72 -4.01 -9.97 15.36
N GLU A 73 -2.86 -10.05 16.04
CA GLU A 73 -2.49 -9.09 17.08
C GLU A 73 -1.55 -8.07 16.44
N VAL A 74 -1.92 -6.79 16.50
CA VAL A 74 -1.17 -5.69 15.90
C VAL A 74 -0.71 -4.76 17.02
N VAL A 75 0.56 -4.41 17.03
CA VAL A 75 1.09 -3.39 17.95
C VAL A 75 1.14 -2.07 17.19
N VAL A 76 0.55 -1.05 17.77
CA VAL A 76 0.60 0.33 17.28
C VAL A 76 1.64 1.07 18.11
N VAL A 77 2.50 1.80 17.41
CA VAL A 77 3.65 2.50 17.97
C VAL A 77 3.56 3.96 17.55
N ASN A 78 3.63 4.85 18.53
CA ASN A 78 3.53 6.30 18.38
C ASN A 78 4.67 6.98 19.15
N GLY A 79 4.77 8.31 19.05
CA GLY A 79 5.75 9.10 19.80
C GLY A 79 7.20 8.66 19.56
N ASP A 80 8.01 8.71 20.62
CA ASP A 80 9.44 8.41 20.56
C ASP A 80 9.73 6.92 20.26
N ALA A 81 8.79 6.03 20.59
CA ALA A 81 8.93 4.60 20.31
C ALA A 81 8.99 4.30 18.79
N VAL A 82 8.51 5.21 17.94
CA VAL A 82 8.64 5.09 16.48
C VAL A 82 10.11 5.08 16.06
N TYR A 83 10.96 5.89 16.72
CA TYR A 83 12.38 5.93 16.42
C TYR A 83 13.07 4.60 16.79
N GLU A 84 12.69 4.02 17.93
CA GLU A 84 13.21 2.71 18.35
C GLU A 84 12.86 1.63 17.31
N VAL A 85 11.60 1.55 16.89
CA VAL A 85 11.12 0.51 15.97
C VAL A 85 11.65 0.69 14.54
N LEU A 86 11.68 1.92 14.02
CA LEU A 86 12.07 2.17 12.63
C LEU A 86 13.57 2.36 12.41
N VAL A 87 14.31 2.83 13.43
CA VAL A 87 15.73 3.16 13.32
C VAL A 87 16.59 2.22 14.15
N THR A 88 16.37 2.18 15.47
CA THR A 88 17.25 1.43 16.39
C THR A 88 17.14 -0.09 16.17
N CYS A 89 15.92 -0.58 16.01
CA CYS A 89 15.57 -1.99 15.77
C CYS A 89 15.02 -2.20 14.35
N GLY A 90 15.40 -1.35 13.39
CA GLY A 90 14.84 -1.37 12.04
C GLY A 90 15.04 -2.69 11.28
N ASP A 91 16.11 -3.44 11.59
CA ASP A 91 16.36 -4.76 11.02
C ASP A 91 15.42 -5.84 11.60
N ASP A 92 15.00 -5.70 12.87
CA ASP A 92 14.09 -6.63 13.53
C ASP A 92 12.63 -6.41 13.09
N TYR A 93 12.25 -5.13 12.89
CA TYR A 93 10.89 -4.73 12.50
C TYR A 93 10.75 -4.43 11.00
N GLY A 94 11.76 -4.75 10.19
CA GLY A 94 11.78 -4.51 8.76
C GLY A 94 10.77 -5.37 7.96
N GLY A 95 10.11 -6.35 8.59
CA GLY A 95 9.16 -7.25 7.95
C GLY A 95 8.02 -6.56 7.18
N ARG A 96 7.36 -7.32 6.31
CA ARG A 96 6.19 -6.87 5.54
C ARG A 96 5.05 -7.88 5.71
N VAL A 97 3.85 -7.37 5.97
CA VAL A 97 2.65 -8.21 6.06
C VAL A 97 2.31 -8.76 4.68
N GLN A 98 2.25 -10.09 4.56
CA GLN A 98 1.97 -10.79 3.31
C GLN A 98 0.47 -11.02 3.11
N ALA A 99 -0.28 -9.94 2.84
CA ALA A 99 -1.72 -9.99 2.60
C ALA A 99 -2.08 -10.49 1.19
N ALA A 100 -3.26 -11.08 1.02
CA ALA A 100 -3.70 -11.71 -0.24
C ALA A 100 -3.74 -10.71 -1.41
N ARG A 101 -4.32 -9.52 -1.21
CA ARG A 101 -4.37 -8.47 -2.23
C ARG A 101 -2.97 -7.98 -2.62
N THR A 102 -2.13 -7.73 -1.61
CA THR A 102 -0.74 -7.27 -1.85
C THR A 102 0.09 -8.30 -2.59
N LYS A 103 -0.13 -9.61 -2.35
CA LYS A 103 0.50 -10.69 -3.11
C LYS A 103 0.18 -10.61 -4.60
N ILE A 104 -1.09 -10.40 -4.94
CA ILE A 104 -1.54 -10.34 -6.33
C ILE A 104 -0.99 -9.08 -7.02
N TYR A 105 -1.14 -7.93 -6.38
CA TYR A 105 -0.68 -6.64 -6.90
C TYR A 105 0.83 -6.57 -7.10
N SER A 106 1.59 -7.18 -6.18
CA SER A 106 3.06 -7.20 -6.26
C SER A 106 3.64 -8.36 -7.07
N ASN A 107 2.81 -9.04 -7.88
CA ASN A 107 3.19 -10.21 -8.68
C ASN A 107 3.92 -11.30 -7.84
N GLY A 108 3.36 -11.61 -6.68
CA GLY A 108 3.94 -12.58 -5.74
C GLY A 108 5.07 -12.01 -4.89
N PHE A 109 4.96 -10.76 -4.43
CA PHE A 109 5.97 -10.09 -3.61
C PHE A 109 7.31 -9.87 -4.32
N ARG A 110 7.26 -9.56 -5.62
CA ARG A 110 8.45 -9.32 -6.45
C ARG A 110 8.86 -7.86 -6.55
N ASN A 111 8.10 -6.93 -5.95
CA ASN A 111 8.44 -5.51 -5.92
C ASN A 111 9.12 -5.10 -4.60
N ILE A 112 9.67 -3.89 -4.54
CA ILE A 112 10.40 -3.39 -3.35
C ILE A 112 9.45 -3.11 -2.17
N GLY A 113 8.20 -2.71 -2.45
CA GLY A 113 7.26 -2.24 -1.43
C GLY A 113 6.73 -3.34 -0.51
N TYR A 114 6.37 -4.51 -1.07
CA TYR A 114 5.69 -5.59 -0.33
C TYR A 114 6.56 -6.82 -0.07
N ARG A 115 7.74 -6.90 -0.67
CA ARG A 115 8.67 -8.00 -0.43
C ARG A 115 9.26 -7.92 0.97
N HIS A 116 9.37 -9.08 1.64
CA HIS A 116 10.08 -9.17 2.91
C HIS A 116 11.57 -8.80 2.71
N PRO A 117 12.22 -8.10 3.66
CA PRO A 117 13.65 -7.82 3.56
C PRO A 117 14.44 -9.13 3.54
N ASP A 118 14.96 -9.46 2.37
CA ASP A 118 15.90 -10.54 2.13
C ASP A 118 17.05 -10.03 1.26
N LYS A 119 17.95 -10.93 0.85
CA LYS A 119 19.10 -10.56 0.01
C LYS A 119 18.67 -9.97 -1.33
N GLU A 120 17.59 -10.48 -1.92
CA GLU A 120 17.06 -9.99 -3.20
C GLU A 120 16.47 -8.59 -3.05
N TRP A 121 15.67 -8.35 -2.00
CA TRP A 121 15.14 -7.03 -1.67
C TRP A 121 16.25 -5.99 -1.48
N LYS A 122 17.31 -6.34 -0.71
CA LYS A 122 18.48 -5.46 -0.51
C LYS A 122 19.15 -5.11 -1.85
N THR A 123 19.27 -6.10 -2.74
CA THR A 123 19.86 -5.93 -4.07
C THR A 123 19.01 -5.03 -4.96
N MET A 124 17.71 -5.31 -5.07
CA MET A 124 16.76 -4.50 -5.84
C MET A 124 16.73 -3.05 -5.36
N ARG A 125 16.65 -2.85 -4.03
CA ARG A 125 16.67 -1.51 -3.42
C ARG A 125 17.95 -0.76 -3.78
N LYS A 126 19.11 -1.40 -3.67
CA LYS A 126 20.40 -0.80 -4.04
C LYS A 126 20.46 -0.43 -5.53
N ILE A 127 19.93 -1.28 -6.42
CA ILE A 127 19.86 -1.00 -7.86
C ILE A 127 18.95 0.21 -8.12
N ALA A 128 17.75 0.24 -7.55
CA ALA A 128 16.81 1.35 -7.72
C ALA A 128 17.39 2.68 -7.23
N GLN A 129 18.02 2.69 -6.04
CA GLN A 129 18.66 3.88 -5.49
C GLN A 129 19.82 4.39 -6.35
N LYS A 130 20.61 3.47 -6.92
CA LYS A 130 21.68 3.82 -7.89
C LYS A 130 21.09 4.34 -9.20
N GLY A 131 20.05 3.71 -9.72
CA GLY A 131 19.38 4.10 -10.97
C GLY A 131 18.76 5.48 -10.89
N LEU A 132 18.06 5.78 -9.79
CA LEU A 132 17.53 7.11 -9.49
C LEU A 132 18.61 8.16 -9.20
N LYS A 133 19.89 7.75 -9.11
CA LYS A 133 21.02 8.59 -8.70
C LYS A 133 20.67 9.45 -7.48
N GLN A 134 20.12 8.83 -6.43
CA GLN A 134 19.52 9.52 -5.26
C GLN A 134 20.50 10.43 -4.47
N TYR A 135 21.78 10.49 -4.85
CA TYR A 135 22.83 11.27 -4.20
C TYR A 135 23.74 11.97 -5.23
N GLY A 136 24.40 13.05 -4.80
CA GLY A 136 25.38 13.77 -5.63
C GLY A 136 24.77 14.43 -6.87
N GLU A 137 25.41 14.29 -8.02
CA GLU A 137 24.99 14.89 -9.30
C GLU A 137 23.56 14.51 -9.73
N GLY A 138 23.05 13.36 -9.27
CA GLY A 138 21.68 12.96 -9.60
C GLY A 138 20.61 13.82 -8.94
N VAL A 139 20.89 14.38 -7.76
CA VAL A 139 19.96 15.31 -7.09
C VAL A 139 19.84 16.60 -7.89
N ALA A 140 20.96 17.14 -8.38
CA ALA A 140 20.97 18.32 -9.25
C ALA A 140 20.22 18.06 -10.57
N ASN A 141 20.31 16.85 -11.12
CA ASN A 141 19.54 16.49 -12.31
C ASN A 141 18.02 16.40 -12.03
N ILE A 142 17.60 15.84 -10.89
CA ILE A 142 16.20 15.81 -10.48
C ILE A 142 15.67 17.23 -10.28
N GLU A 143 16.44 18.12 -9.65
CA GLU A 143 16.08 19.52 -9.47
C GLU A 143 15.89 20.21 -10.83
N ARG A 144 16.84 20.07 -11.75
CA ARG A 144 16.74 20.65 -13.10
C ARG A 144 15.48 20.17 -13.84
N ILE A 145 15.24 18.86 -13.86
CA ILE A 145 14.03 18.27 -14.48
C ILE A 145 12.77 18.83 -13.80
N SER A 146 12.75 18.87 -12.47
CA SER A 146 11.59 19.38 -11.72
C SER A 146 11.32 20.84 -12.03
N MET A 147 12.36 21.69 -12.11
CA MET A 147 12.22 23.10 -12.45
C MET A 147 11.72 23.34 -13.88
N GLU A 148 12.08 22.46 -14.83
CA GLU A 148 11.53 22.50 -16.19
C GLU A 148 10.03 22.17 -16.18
N GLU A 149 9.62 21.08 -15.53
CA GLU A 149 8.21 20.67 -15.44
C GLU A 149 7.35 21.66 -14.62
N ILE A 150 7.92 22.28 -13.58
CA ILE A 150 7.25 23.32 -12.79
C ILE A 150 6.96 24.55 -13.67
N ARG A 151 7.88 24.96 -14.55
CA ARG A 151 7.62 26.10 -15.45
C ARG A 151 6.47 25.81 -16.40
N GLU A 152 6.44 24.64 -17.02
CA GLU A 152 5.32 24.23 -17.89
C GLU A 152 4.00 24.09 -17.12
N CYS A 153 4.08 23.70 -15.84
CA CYS A 153 2.94 23.69 -14.94
C CYS A 153 2.44 25.13 -14.72
N LEU A 154 3.31 26.08 -14.35
CA LEU A 154 2.96 27.49 -14.13
C LEU A 154 2.32 28.13 -15.37
N ASP A 155 2.83 27.83 -16.57
CA ASP A 155 2.23 28.31 -17.84
C ASP A 155 0.76 27.86 -18.01
N LYS A 156 0.36 26.73 -17.41
CA LYS A 156 -1.04 26.28 -17.39
C LYS A 156 -1.86 27.00 -16.33
N PHE A 157 -1.26 27.36 -15.19
CA PHE A 157 -1.90 28.16 -14.15
C PHE A 157 -2.14 29.62 -14.56
N ASP A 158 -1.30 30.15 -15.45
CA ASP A 158 -1.46 31.51 -16.00
C ASP A 158 -2.60 31.62 -17.03
N LYS A 159 -3.23 30.51 -17.42
CA LYS A 159 -4.39 30.53 -18.32
C LYS A 159 -5.65 30.98 -17.59
N THR A 160 -6.51 31.72 -18.29
CA THR A 160 -7.75 32.29 -17.74
C THR A 160 -8.92 31.31 -17.65
N GLU A 161 -8.77 30.11 -18.18
CA GLU A 161 -9.82 29.09 -18.17
C GLU A 161 -9.85 28.34 -16.84
N ALA A 162 -11.05 27.97 -16.38
CA ALA A 162 -11.19 27.16 -15.17
C ALA A 162 -10.71 25.72 -15.44
N PHE A 163 -9.86 25.19 -14.57
CA PHE A 163 -9.38 23.80 -14.60
C PHE A 163 -9.24 23.23 -13.19
N ASP A 164 -9.05 21.91 -13.06
CA ASP A 164 -8.73 21.25 -11.78
C ASP A 164 -7.20 21.27 -11.56
N PRO A 165 -6.69 22.03 -10.55
CA PRO A 165 -5.26 22.07 -10.25
C PRO A 165 -4.66 20.71 -9.93
N SER A 166 -5.45 19.79 -9.37
CA SER A 166 -4.99 18.46 -8.97
C SER A 166 -4.56 17.65 -10.19
N ASP A 167 -5.31 17.73 -11.30
CA ASP A 167 -4.98 17.00 -12.52
C ASP A 167 -3.69 17.54 -13.17
N VAL A 168 -3.47 18.86 -13.14
CA VAL A 168 -2.26 19.49 -13.69
C VAL A 168 -1.03 19.17 -12.86
N ILE A 169 -1.14 19.24 -11.53
CA ILE A 169 -0.06 18.88 -10.61
C ILE A 169 0.28 17.39 -10.73
N ASN A 170 -0.73 16.51 -10.81
CA ASN A 170 -0.50 15.08 -11.02
C ASN A 170 0.21 14.80 -12.33
N ASP A 171 -0.18 15.47 -13.42
CA ASP A 171 0.51 15.33 -14.70
C ASP A 171 1.97 15.78 -14.62
N MET A 172 2.26 16.89 -13.96
CA MET A 172 3.63 17.37 -13.73
C MET A 172 4.45 16.34 -12.95
N VAL A 173 3.93 15.79 -11.85
CA VAL A 173 4.63 14.80 -11.03
C VAL A 173 4.89 13.51 -11.82
N ILE A 174 3.92 13.04 -12.61
CA ILE A 174 4.09 11.86 -13.47
C ILE A 174 5.18 12.13 -14.52
N ALA A 175 5.21 13.30 -15.14
CA ALA A 175 6.24 13.67 -16.11
C ALA A 175 7.64 13.65 -15.47
N ILE A 176 7.80 14.24 -14.28
CA ILE A 176 9.06 14.20 -13.52
C ILE A 176 9.46 12.75 -13.23
N ILE A 177 8.55 11.91 -12.74
CA ILE A 177 8.84 10.49 -12.44
C ILE A 177 9.29 9.75 -13.69
N ILE A 178 8.60 9.91 -14.82
CA ILE A 178 8.97 9.29 -16.10
C ILE A 178 10.37 9.73 -16.52
N THR A 179 10.64 11.04 -16.52
CA THR A 179 11.94 11.57 -16.96
C THR A 179 13.08 11.18 -16.04
N VAL A 180 12.86 11.14 -14.72
CA VAL A 180 13.87 10.70 -13.76
C VAL A 180 14.11 9.19 -13.85
N SER A 181 13.06 8.37 -14.02
CA SER A 181 13.19 6.91 -14.00
C SER A 181 13.61 6.31 -15.33
N MET A 182 13.15 6.87 -16.46
CA MET A 182 13.36 6.33 -17.80
C MET A 182 14.25 7.21 -18.67
N GLY A 183 14.58 8.43 -18.23
CA GLY A 183 15.41 9.36 -19.00
C GLY A 183 14.72 9.96 -20.24
N VAL A 184 13.41 9.77 -20.38
CA VAL A 184 12.62 10.25 -21.52
C VAL A 184 11.60 11.29 -21.08
N LYS A 185 11.40 12.32 -21.90
CA LYS A 185 10.32 13.29 -21.70
C LYS A 185 9.13 12.88 -22.57
N LEU A 186 7.99 12.61 -21.92
CA LEU A 186 6.75 12.22 -22.58
C LEU A 186 5.69 13.29 -22.36
N GLY A 187 4.85 13.51 -23.37
CA GLY A 187 3.70 14.40 -23.25
C GLY A 187 2.58 13.77 -22.42
N THR A 188 1.68 14.60 -21.89
CA THR A 188 0.54 14.14 -21.08
C THR A 188 -0.37 13.17 -21.83
N HIS A 189 -0.50 13.30 -23.15
CA HIS A 189 -1.31 12.41 -23.99
C HIS A 189 -0.60 11.09 -24.36
N ASP A 190 0.65 10.89 -23.95
CA ASP A 190 1.37 9.63 -24.22
C ASP A 190 0.67 8.45 -23.50
N PRO A 191 0.55 7.27 -24.16
CA PRO A 191 -0.08 6.10 -23.57
C PRO A 191 0.50 5.68 -22.22
N LEU A 192 1.81 5.79 -22.02
CA LEU A 192 2.47 5.45 -20.76
C LEU A 192 2.07 6.42 -19.65
N HIS A 193 2.07 7.73 -19.93
CA HIS A 193 1.64 8.76 -18.99
C HIS A 193 0.21 8.50 -18.53
N GLN A 194 -0.71 8.26 -19.47
CA GLN A 194 -2.11 7.97 -19.17
C GLN A 194 -2.31 6.68 -18.38
N LYS A 195 -1.52 5.63 -18.66
CA LYS A 195 -1.54 4.37 -17.90
C LYS A 195 -1.05 4.56 -16.47
N ILE A 196 0.02 5.34 -16.24
CA ILE A 196 0.50 5.69 -14.89
C ILE A 196 -0.59 6.47 -14.15
N LYS A 197 -1.16 7.50 -14.77
CA LYS A 197 -2.25 8.30 -14.19
C LYS A 197 -3.46 7.45 -13.80
N ARG A 198 -3.84 6.49 -14.66
CA ARG A 198 -4.92 5.55 -14.37
C ARG A 198 -4.58 4.62 -13.20
N ALA A 199 -3.38 4.05 -13.18
CA ALA A 199 -2.95 3.15 -12.11
C ALA A 199 -2.89 3.87 -10.74
N GLU A 200 -2.41 5.12 -10.73
CA GLU A 200 -2.36 5.99 -9.55
C GLU A 200 -3.78 6.25 -9.01
N LYS A 201 -4.73 6.67 -9.86
CA LYS A 201 -6.12 6.92 -9.46
C LYS A 201 -6.82 5.68 -8.89
N LEU A 202 -6.52 4.48 -9.42
CA LEU A 202 -7.15 3.23 -9.00
C LEU A 202 -6.53 2.63 -7.73
N PHE A 203 -5.26 2.90 -7.46
CA PHE A 203 -4.56 2.35 -6.30
C PHE A 203 -5.26 2.60 -4.95
N PRO A 204 -5.62 3.86 -4.57
CA PRO A 204 -6.27 4.11 -3.29
C PRO A 204 -7.67 3.49 -3.19
N LEU A 205 -8.37 3.30 -4.31
CA LEU A 205 -9.66 2.62 -4.32
C LEU A 205 -9.49 1.12 -4.07
N ALA A 206 -8.52 0.50 -4.73
CA ALA A 206 -8.23 -0.93 -4.62
C ALA A 206 -7.58 -1.35 -3.30
N PHE A 207 -6.93 -0.43 -2.59
CA PHE A 207 -6.28 -0.66 -1.30
C PHE A 207 -6.93 0.06 -0.12
N GLY A 208 -7.96 0.85 -0.37
CA GLY A 208 -8.70 1.60 0.64
C GLY A 208 -9.57 0.73 1.55
N VAL A 209 -10.22 1.39 2.51
CA VAL A 209 -11.08 0.74 3.52
C VAL A 209 -12.23 -0.03 2.87
N ASP A 210 -12.83 0.54 1.83
CA ASP A 210 -13.97 -0.03 1.10
C ASP A 210 -13.64 -1.38 0.42
N THR A 211 -12.36 -1.71 0.25
CA THR A 211 -11.87 -2.96 -0.35
C THR A 211 -11.07 -3.82 0.64
N SER A 212 -10.74 -3.28 1.82
CA SER A 212 -9.85 -3.91 2.80
C SER A 212 -10.38 -5.23 3.37
N TYR A 213 -11.69 -5.41 3.44
CA TYR A 213 -12.30 -6.65 3.91
C TYR A 213 -11.98 -7.86 3.01
N LEU A 214 -11.55 -7.63 1.77
CA LEU A 214 -11.09 -8.70 0.88
C LEU A 214 -9.80 -9.37 1.37
N ASP A 215 -9.01 -8.74 2.23
CA ASP A 215 -7.87 -9.41 2.88
C ASP A 215 -8.30 -10.24 4.10
N VAL A 216 -9.38 -9.82 4.78
CA VAL A 216 -9.95 -10.55 5.92
C VAL A 216 -10.72 -11.79 5.46
N VAL A 217 -11.44 -11.65 4.34
CA VAL A 217 -12.30 -12.71 3.77
C VAL A 217 -11.94 -12.91 2.29
N PRO A 218 -10.82 -13.58 1.96
CA PRO A 218 -10.27 -13.63 0.60
C PRO A 218 -11.17 -14.25 -0.46
N TRP A 219 -12.10 -15.13 -0.08
CA TRP A 219 -13.02 -15.78 -1.02
C TRP A 219 -14.09 -14.82 -1.57
N LEU A 220 -14.39 -13.71 -0.87
CA LEU A 220 -15.31 -12.68 -1.38
C LEU A 220 -14.82 -12.06 -2.68
N ARG A 221 -13.50 -12.09 -2.96
CA ARG A 221 -12.93 -11.61 -4.22
C ARG A 221 -13.46 -12.37 -5.45
N ASN A 222 -13.90 -13.61 -5.28
CA ASN A 222 -14.41 -14.45 -6.37
C ASN A 222 -15.91 -14.22 -6.63
N LEU A 223 -16.58 -13.40 -5.82
CA LEU A 223 -18.00 -13.08 -5.99
C LEU A 223 -18.19 -11.77 -6.76
N PRO A 224 -19.32 -11.60 -7.45
CA PRO A 224 -19.64 -10.34 -8.12
C PRO A 224 -19.99 -9.26 -7.09
N ASN A 225 -18.97 -8.51 -6.65
CA ASN A 225 -19.13 -7.33 -5.79
C ASN A 225 -18.24 -6.19 -6.26
N GLU A 226 -18.63 -4.96 -5.90
CA GLU A 226 -17.93 -3.74 -6.31
C GLU A 226 -16.48 -3.71 -5.85
N ALA A 227 -16.17 -4.19 -4.63
CA ALA A 227 -14.80 -4.19 -4.14
C ALA A 227 -13.88 -5.10 -4.97
N ALA A 228 -14.37 -6.28 -5.34
CA ALA A 228 -13.64 -7.22 -6.20
C ALA A 228 -13.43 -6.62 -7.60
N LYS A 229 -14.43 -5.95 -8.15
CA LYS A 229 -14.35 -5.24 -9.43
C LYS A 229 -13.28 -4.14 -9.39
N VAL A 230 -13.37 -3.23 -8.43
CA VAL A 230 -12.40 -2.13 -8.24
C VAL A 230 -10.97 -2.67 -8.06
N PHE A 231 -10.81 -3.73 -7.26
CA PHE A 231 -9.52 -4.37 -7.08
C PHE A 231 -8.98 -4.95 -8.39
N ASN A 232 -9.80 -5.70 -9.14
CA ASN A 232 -9.39 -6.28 -10.42
C ASN A 232 -9.06 -5.21 -11.46
N ASP A 233 -9.84 -4.12 -11.54
CA ASP A 233 -9.58 -2.99 -12.44
C ASP A 233 -8.19 -2.36 -12.16
N ALA A 234 -7.80 -2.25 -10.89
CA ALA A 234 -6.48 -1.75 -10.50
C ALA A 234 -5.35 -2.73 -10.83
N ILE A 235 -5.59 -4.04 -10.65
CA ILE A 235 -4.64 -5.08 -11.07
C ILE A 235 -4.42 -5.00 -12.59
N ASP A 236 -5.49 -4.90 -13.37
CA ASP A 236 -5.41 -4.88 -14.82
C ASP A 236 -4.76 -3.59 -15.34
N ALA A 237 -5.05 -2.44 -14.74
CA ALA A 237 -4.35 -1.19 -15.04
C ALA A 237 -2.83 -1.30 -14.76
N THR A 238 -2.46 -1.93 -13.64
CA THR A 238 -1.05 -2.14 -13.28
C THR A 238 -0.35 -3.09 -14.27
N ARG A 239 -1.00 -4.19 -14.67
CA ARG A 239 -0.47 -5.12 -15.68
C ARG A 239 -0.28 -4.44 -17.04
N GLN A 240 -1.24 -3.62 -17.48
CA GLN A 240 -1.14 -2.88 -18.72
C GLN A 240 0.01 -1.86 -18.71
N LEU A 241 0.28 -1.25 -17.55
CA LEU A 241 1.43 -0.38 -17.33
C LEU A 241 2.75 -1.16 -17.39
N GLU A 242 2.85 -2.29 -16.69
CA GLU A 242 4.05 -3.15 -16.71
C GLU A 242 4.38 -3.62 -18.14
N LEU A 243 3.37 -4.01 -18.91
CA LEU A 243 3.54 -4.40 -20.31
C LEU A 243 4.03 -3.24 -21.19
N GLU A 244 3.50 -2.03 -20.99
CA GLU A 244 3.95 -0.84 -21.72
C GLU A 244 5.43 -0.53 -21.43
N ILE A 245 5.81 -0.55 -20.15
CA ILE A 245 7.19 -0.31 -19.72
C ILE A 245 8.13 -1.37 -20.31
N PHE A 246 7.72 -2.64 -20.27
CA PHE A 246 8.50 -3.75 -20.82
C PHE A 246 8.70 -3.61 -22.33
N GLN A 247 7.63 -3.30 -23.08
CA GLN A 247 7.69 -3.09 -24.52
C GLN A 247 8.64 -1.95 -24.89
N ARG A 248 8.57 -0.81 -24.19
CA ARG A 248 9.45 0.34 -24.46
C ARG A 248 10.91 0.07 -24.08
N SER A 249 11.14 -0.68 -23.01
CA SER A 249 12.49 -1.05 -22.58
C SER A 249 13.20 -1.95 -23.61
N MET A 250 12.45 -2.85 -24.28
CA MET A 250 13.02 -3.69 -25.35
C MET A 250 13.39 -2.89 -26.61
N VAL A 251 12.67 -1.82 -26.92
CA VAL A 251 12.93 -0.98 -28.11
C VAL A 251 14.20 -0.14 -27.95
N CYS A 252 14.56 0.24 -26.72
CA CYS A 252 15.78 1.02 -26.45
C CYS A 252 17.07 0.19 -26.34
N THR A 253 17.04 -1.13 -26.61
CA THR A 253 18.21 -2.03 -26.45
C THR A 253 18.80 -2.52 -27.80
N PHE A 254 18.55 -1.83 -28.91
CA PHE A 254 19.16 -2.13 -30.21
C PHE A 254 19.74 -0.89 -30.87
#